data_AF-L0EE58-F1
#
_entry.id   AF-L0EE58-F1
#
_cell.length_a   1.000
_cell.length_b   1.000
_cell.length_c   1.000
_cell.angle_alpha   90.00
_cell.angle_beta   90.00
_cell.angle_gamma   90.00
#
_symmetry.space_group_name_H-M   'P 1'
#
loop_
_entity.id
_entity.type
_entity.pdbx_description
1 polymer ?
#
loop_
_entity_poly.entity_id
_entity_poly.type
_entity_poly.pdbx_seq_one_letter_code
_entity_poly.pdbx_strand_id
1 'polypeptide(L)'
;MTGRLWIDEQTAASGAMARIAAELQLPRCGHDGMPKAGDAVIMFRRPRRERAAAERGFDAGVWLMDGRPGLDPDDIGQMRLAGVRFDPSVAGGEAAAEGSDGHAGAAGGVRLFEVPVFHLQPLAVRRVGPGSGLLPADWNGPHPLRRRLEAAAVKALYAAGRDFGTVLLAAADDGAVRVAGPFGGPAERDLPLWAEAARAFRAALAEEAEAEAGRRRELLIGADPEFLLVGPDGRVVSASRYFPRDGAAGSDALRVRGRLRCPVAELRPDPAPDPAGLMRGIRGLMRRAEAMTAEDGRPLRWLAGGMPVPGFALGGHLHLNVPPSARLLRVLDSCVALPLAAAEDARALRRRPRYGALGDFRAKPYGFEYRTPPSWLVSPLAAQAAFAAALLAARHTALLAALTGLPSETEAGRRAYYEGDRDALRAIARRVHDAMRRVPGYASHRRWIAPFFAALEREAVWREEADIRPKWGLSVRNGDGGGNTGADGDRTGSRWHPPSTGAAASPGR
;
A
#
# COMPACT_ATOMS: atom_id res chain seq x y z
N MET A 1 0.94 26.35 -15.96
CA MET A 1 1.81 25.68 -14.99
C MET A 1 0.93 24.72 -14.20
N THR A 2 1.28 23.44 -14.20
CA THR A 2 0.69 22.38 -13.36
C THR A 2 1.57 22.17 -12.12
N GLY A 3 1.10 21.44 -11.12
CA GLY A 3 1.85 21.22 -9.88
C GLY A 3 1.72 22.35 -8.86
N ARG A 4 0.62 23.11 -8.92
CA ARG A 4 0.32 24.17 -7.95
C ARG A 4 -0.50 23.64 -6.78
N LEU A 5 -0.26 24.22 -5.61
CA LEU A 5 -1.10 24.03 -4.42
C LEU A 5 -2.07 25.19 -4.29
N TRP A 6 -3.36 24.88 -4.25
CA TRP A 6 -4.47 25.81 -4.17
C TRP A 6 -5.23 25.65 -2.85
N ILE A 7 -6.08 26.63 -2.54
CA ILE A 7 -7.07 26.55 -1.47
C ILE A 7 -8.46 26.79 -2.05
N ASP A 8 -9.47 26.05 -1.57
CA ASP A 8 -10.86 26.32 -1.97
C ASP A 8 -11.42 27.55 -1.25
N GLU A 9 -12.45 28.15 -1.83
CA GLU A 9 -13.04 29.40 -1.32
C GLU A 9 -13.56 29.28 0.12
N GLN A 10 -14.18 28.16 0.50
CA GLN A 10 -14.74 27.98 1.83
C GLN A 10 -13.65 27.82 2.87
N THR A 11 -12.58 27.09 2.55
CA THR A 11 -11.42 26.95 3.45
C THR A 11 -10.63 28.26 3.56
N ALA A 12 -10.58 29.06 2.48
CA ALA A 12 -9.91 30.35 2.48
C ALA A 12 -10.63 31.42 3.31
N ALA A 13 -11.89 31.22 3.70
CA ALA A 13 -12.69 32.23 4.37
C ALA A 13 -12.26 32.50 5.82
N SER A 14 -11.77 31.49 6.55
CA SER A 14 -11.40 31.65 7.97
C SER A 14 -10.59 30.47 8.53
N GLY A 15 -9.98 30.69 9.70
CA GLY A 15 -9.26 29.66 10.46
C GLY A 15 -7.78 29.52 10.10
N ALA A 16 -7.13 28.55 10.74
CA ALA A 16 -5.68 28.36 10.66
C ALA A 16 -5.18 28.15 9.22
N MET A 17 -5.92 27.38 8.39
CA MET A 17 -5.52 27.17 7.00
C MET A 17 -5.66 28.40 6.11
N ALA A 18 -6.62 29.29 6.37
CA ALA A 18 -6.71 30.55 5.65
C ALA A 18 -5.46 31.42 5.92
N ARG A 19 -4.96 31.41 7.17
CA ARG A 19 -3.73 32.11 7.55
C ARG A 19 -2.49 31.49 6.89
N ILE A 20 -2.39 30.16 6.88
CA ILE A 20 -1.31 29.45 6.17
C ILE A 20 -1.35 29.75 4.67
N ALA A 21 -2.54 29.74 4.07
CA ALA A 21 -2.71 30.07 2.66
C ALA A 21 -2.30 31.50 2.35
N ALA A 22 -2.62 32.46 3.22
CA ALA A 22 -2.18 33.84 3.10
C ALA A 22 -0.66 34.00 3.25
N GLU A 23 -0.05 33.35 4.26
CA GLU A 23 1.41 33.34 4.46
C GLU A 23 2.14 32.77 3.23
N LEU A 24 1.62 31.67 2.67
CA LEU A 24 2.20 31.01 1.52
C LEU A 24 1.78 31.61 0.19
N GLN A 25 0.86 32.60 0.18
CA GLN A 25 0.27 33.19 -1.03
C GLN A 25 -0.32 32.13 -1.97
N LEU A 26 -1.10 31.19 -1.42
CA LEU A 26 -1.75 30.15 -2.22
C LEU A 26 -2.89 30.76 -3.04
N PRO A 27 -3.00 30.44 -4.34
CA PRO A 27 -4.11 30.90 -5.16
C PRO A 27 -5.44 30.28 -4.71
N ARG A 28 -6.50 31.09 -4.75
CA ARG A 28 -7.87 30.73 -4.38
C ARG A 28 -8.63 30.25 -5.61
N CYS A 29 -9.23 29.06 -5.50
CA CYS A 29 -10.07 28.51 -6.58
C CYS A 29 -11.24 29.45 -6.90
N GLY A 30 -11.48 29.70 -8.18
CA GLY A 30 -12.57 30.56 -8.68
C GLY A 30 -12.26 32.06 -8.65
N HIS A 31 -11.37 32.53 -7.75
CA HIS A 31 -10.95 33.93 -7.68
C HIS A 31 -9.68 34.19 -8.49
N ASP A 32 -8.62 33.41 -8.25
CA ASP A 32 -7.32 33.54 -8.92
C ASP A 32 -7.22 32.64 -10.18
N GLY A 33 -8.33 32.03 -10.57
CA GLY A 33 -8.44 31.05 -11.66
C GLY A 33 -8.87 29.67 -11.16
N MET A 34 -8.74 28.68 -12.04
CA MET A 34 -9.12 27.29 -11.76
C MET A 34 -7.89 26.37 -11.76
N PRO A 35 -7.80 25.42 -10.81
CA PRO A 35 -6.74 24.44 -10.76
C PRO A 35 -6.85 23.46 -11.95
N LYS A 36 -5.71 22.98 -12.42
CA LYS A 36 -5.61 22.10 -13.60
C LYS A 36 -5.19 20.69 -13.20
N ALA A 37 -5.29 19.74 -14.13
CA ALA A 37 -4.78 18.38 -13.92
C ALA A 37 -3.32 18.41 -13.40
N GLY A 38 -3.06 17.68 -12.32
CA GLY A 38 -1.76 17.68 -11.64
C GLY A 38 -1.59 18.72 -10.51
N ASP A 39 -2.52 19.68 -10.38
CA ASP A 39 -2.59 20.55 -9.21
C ASP A 39 -3.24 19.84 -8.01
N ALA A 40 -3.04 20.39 -6.82
CA ALA A 40 -3.72 19.98 -5.59
C ALA A 40 -4.49 21.14 -4.95
N VAL A 41 -5.61 20.84 -4.31
CA VAL A 41 -6.48 21.82 -3.62
C VAL A 41 -6.68 21.35 -2.18
N ILE A 42 -6.36 22.21 -1.21
CA ILE A 42 -6.63 21.97 0.21
C ILE A 42 -8.10 22.28 0.49
N MET A 43 -8.82 21.31 1.08
CA MET A 43 -10.23 21.44 1.41
C MET A 43 -10.58 20.96 2.84
N PHE A 44 -11.32 21.78 3.58
CA PHE A 44 -11.85 21.47 4.92
C PHE A 44 -13.33 21.18 4.96
N ARG A 45 -14.08 21.57 3.93
CA ARG A 45 -15.54 21.46 3.90
C ARG A 45 -15.97 20.79 2.60
N ARG A 46 -15.79 19.48 2.52
CA ARG A 46 -16.06 18.69 1.32
C ARG A 46 -16.87 17.42 1.61
N PRO A 47 -18.00 17.14 0.95
CA PRO A 47 -18.67 15.84 1.10
C PRO A 47 -17.78 14.69 0.61
N ARG A 48 -17.97 13.47 1.14
CA ARG A 48 -17.25 12.27 0.68
C ARG A 48 -17.28 12.12 -0.84
N ARG A 49 -16.22 11.52 -1.40
CA ARG A 49 -16.09 11.20 -2.84
C ARG A 49 -17.26 10.37 -3.39
N GLU A 50 -17.91 9.56 -2.57
CA GLU A 50 -19.11 8.79 -2.96
C GLU A 50 -20.39 9.63 -3.02
N ARG A 51 -20.51 10.62 -2.13
CA ARG A 51 -21.68 11.50 -2.03
C ARG A 51 -21.58 12.66 -3.03
N ALA A 52 -20.36 12.99 -3.45
CA ALA A 52 -20.12 13.86 -4.57
C ALA A 52 -18.94 13.39 -5.39
N ALA A 53 -19.15 13.24 -6.72
CA ALA A 53 -18.06 12.97 -7.65
C ALA A 53 -16.94 13.96 -7.33
N ALA A 54 -15.79 13.39 -6.93
CA ALA A 54 -14.78 14.11 -6.20
C ALA A 54 -14.45 15.45 -6.81
N GLU A 55 -14.34 15.46 -8.14
CA GLU A 55 -13.84 16.53 -8.99
C GLU A 55 -14.98 17.36 -9.61
N ARG A 56 -16.22 17.30 -9.11
CA ARG A 56 -17.29 18.18 -9.62
C ARG A 56 -16.87 19.64 -9.52
N GLY A 57 -16.86 20.33 -10.66
CA GLY A 57 -16.42 21.71 -10.78
C GLY A 57 -14.89 21.89 -10.97
N PHE A 58 -14.13 20.81 -11.07
CA PHE A 58 -12.68 20.81 -11.29
C PHE A 58 -12.29 19.95 -12.49
N ASP A 59 -11.15 20.27 -13.11
CA ASP A 59 -10.61 19.46 -14.19
C ASP A 59 -10.27 18.04 -13.71
N ALA A 60 -10.47 17.07 -14.60
CA ALA A 60 -10.12 15.68 -14.34
C ALA A 60 -8.63 15.57 -13.97
N GLY A 61 -8.34 14.98 -12.82
CA GLY A 61 -6.97 14.80 -12.36
C GLY A 61 -6.44 15.92 -11.45
N VAL A 62 -7.27 16.89 -11.04
CA VAL A 62 -6.98 17.74 -9.87
C VAL A 62 -7.04 16.89 -8.59
N TRP A 63 -6.05 17.01 -7.71
CA TRP A 63 -6.07 16.34 -6.41
C TRP A 63 -6.78 17.20 -5.37
N LEU A 64 -7.95 16.76 -4.93
CA LEU A 64 -8.69 17.44 -3.87
C LEU A 64 -8.36 16.81 -2.53
N MET A 65 -7.50 17.47 -1.76
CA MET A 65 -7.02 17.00 -0.46
C MET A 65 -8.08 17.23 0.61
N ASP A 66 -8.50 16.16 1.28
CA ASP A 66 -9.54 16.22 2.32
C ASP A 66 -8.92 16.26 3.72
N GLY A 67 -9.22 17.30 4.49
CA GLY A 67 -8.92 17.35 5.93
C GLY A 67 -10.08 17.85 6.77
N ARG A 68 -11.31 17.45 6.39
CA ARG A 68 -12.49 17.67 7.23
C ARG A 68 -12.25 17.18 8.67
N PRO A 69 -12.56 18.01 9.68
CA PRO A 69 -12.58 17.57 11.07
C PRO A 69 -13.79 16.67 11.32
N GLY A 70 -13.79 16.02 12.49
CA GLY A 70 -14.84 15.09 12.88
C GLY A 70 -14.65 13.70 12.30
N LEU A 71 -15.52 12.80 12.74
CA LEU A 71 -15.66 11.44 12.24
C LEU A 71 -17.15 11.15 12.15
N ASP A 72 -17.60 10.63 11.00
CA ASP A 72 -18.95 10.12 10.86
C ASP A 72 -18.96 8.56 10.89
N PRO A 73 -20.14 7.90 10.97
CA PRO A 73 -20.22 6.45 11.06
C PRO A 73 -19.49 5.67 9.96
N ASP A 74 -19.50 6.14 8.71
CA ASP A 74 -18.79 5.42 7.64
C ASP A 74 -17.27 5.60 7.80
N ASP A 75 -16.78 6.71 8.37
CA ASP A 75 -15.33 6.90 8.62
C ASP A 75 -14.88 5.85 9.63
N ILE A 76 -15.67 5.67 10.69
CA ILE A 76 -15.45 4.66 11.73
C ILE A 76 -15.51 3.25 11.14
N GLY A 77 -16.48 2.96 10.27
CA GLY A 77 -16.60 1.69 9.56
C GLY A 77 -15.36 1.36 8.73
N GLN A 78 -14.91 2.30 7.88
CA GLN A 78 -13.72 2.12 7.03
C GLN A 78 -12.44 1.94 7.85
N MET A 79 -12.29 2.71 8.92
CA MET A 79 -11.17 2.57 9.85
C MET A 79 -11.16 1.20 10.54
N ARG A 80 -12.32 0.70 10.99
CA ARG A 80 -12.43 -0.64 11.59
C ARG A 80 -12.05 -1.74 10.61
N LEU A 81 -12.51 -1.67 9.36
CA LEU A 81 -12.12 -2.60 8.29
C LEU A 81 -10.60 -2.61 8.09
N ALA A 82 -9.97 -1.43 8.11
CA ALA A 82 -8.52 -1.28 8.02
C ALA A 82 -7.77 -1.74 9.29
N GLY A 83 -8.45 -2.19 10.35
CA GLY A 83 -7.84 -2.62 11.60
C GLY A 83 -7.37 -1.48 12.50
N VAL A 84 -7.92 -0.28 12.33
CA VAL A 84 -7.77 0.82 13.29
C VAL A 84 -8.59 0.49 14.53
N ARG A 85 -7.97 0.61 15.70
CA ARG A 85 -8.61 0.38 16.99
C ARG A 85 -9.13 1.69 17.56
N PHE A 86 -10.26 1.64 18.24
CA PHE A 86 -10.88 2.78 18.91
C PHE A 86 -10.85 2.58 20.41
N ASP A 87 -10.74 3.69 21.14
CA ASP A 87 -10.98 3.71 22.57
C ASP A 87 -12.48 3.49 22.85
N PRO A 88 -12.88 2.76 23.91
CA PRO A 88 -14.29 2.50 24.22
C PRO A 88 -15.14 3.78 24.30
N SER A 89 -14.57 4.88 24.78
CA SER A 89 -15.25 6.19 24.87
C SER A 89 -15.65 6.78 23.52
N VAL A 90 -14.98 6.40 22.43
CA VAL A 90 -15.30 6.81 21.04
C VAL A 90 -16.27 5.84 20.38
N ALA A 91 -16.30 4.59 20.83
CA ALA A 91 -17.15 3.54 20.27
C ALA A 91 -18.59 3.57 20.81
N GLY A 92 -18.84 4.23 21.95
CA GLY A 92 -20.07 4.19 22.74
C GLY A 92 -21.16 5.22 22.42
N GLY A 93 -21.33 5.61 21.14
CA GLY A 93 -22.48 6.44 20.73
C GLY A 93 -23.84 5.75 20.79
N GLU A 94 -23.91 4.45 21.09
CA GLU A 94 -25.17 3.67 21.10
C GLU A 94 -25.41 2.83 22.37
N ALA A 95 -24.60 2.93 23.43
CA ALA A 95 -24.90 2.24 24.69
C ALA A 95 -24.20 2.89 25.88
N ALA A 96 -24.80 3.95 26.42
CA ALA A 96 -24.51 4.41 27.78
C ALA A 96 -25.73 5.19 28.32
N ALA A 97 -26.85 4.48 28.47
CA ALA A 97 -27.83 4.79 29.49
C ALA A 97 -27.73 3.69 30.56
N GLU A 98 -27.75 4.14 31.82
CA GLU A 98 -27.84 3.37 33.07
C GLU A 98 -26.54 2.91 33.75
N GLY A 99 -26.38 3.37 35.00
CA GLY A 99 -25.81 2.58 36.09
C GLY A 99 -24.49 3.08 36.67
N SER A 100 -24.56 4.00 37.62
CA SER A 100 -23.49 4.27 38.57
C SER A 100 -23.29 3.07 39.52
N ASP A 101 -22.05 2.72 39.85
CA ASP A 101 -21.49 2.86 41.21
C ASP A 101 -20.15 2.15 41.39
N GLY A 102 -19.28 2.86 42.13
CA GLY A 102 -18.04 2.48 42.81
C GLY A 102 -17.39 1.12 42.54
N HIS A 103 -16.12 1.17 42.13
CA HIS A 103 -14.95 0.77 42.92
C HIS A 103 -13.69 0.97 42.05
N ALA A 104 -13.11 2.17 42.10
CA ALA A 104 -11.89 2.49 41.36
C ALA A 104 -10.66 1.86 42.05
N GLY A 105 -10.42 0.59 41.75
CA GLY A 105 -9.10 -0.02 41.94
C GLY A 105 -8.12 0.58 40.94
N ALA A 106 -6.97 1.06 41.44
CA ALA A 106 -5.90 1.60 40.61
C ALA A 106 -5.34 0.54 39.65
N ALA A 107 -5.42 0.77 38.33
CA ALA A 107 -4.84 -0.11 37.31
C ALA A 107 -4.54 0.64 35.99
N GLY A 108 -3.26 0.76 35.62
CA GLY A 108 -2.72 1.04 34.26
C GLY A 108 -3.12 2.37 33.58
N GLY A 109 -2.21 3.34 33.54
CA GLY A 109 -2.52 4.69 33.05
C GLY A 109 -2.55 4.79 31.52
N VAL A 110 -3.75 4.92 30.92
CA VAL A 110 -3.88 5.30 29.51
C VAL A 110 -3.35 6.72 29.31
N ARG A 111 -2.41 6.89 28.38
CA ARG A 111 -1.85 8.19 28.01
C ARG A 111 -2.45 8.68 26.69
N LEU A 112 -2.87 9.94 26.65
CA LEU A 112 -3.38 10.57 25.44
C LEU A 112 -2.26 11.30 24.68
N PHE A 113 -2.33 11.26 23.36
CA PHE A 113 -1.39 11.87 22.44
C PHE A 113 -2.10 12.55 21.28
N GLU A 114 -1.65 13.74 20.95
CA GLU A 114 -2.06 14.45 19.74
C GLU A 114 -0.99 14.29 18.66
N VAL A 115 -1.42 13.95 17.46
CA VAL A 115 -0.56 13.76 16.29
C VAL A 115 -1.13 14.52 15.09
N PRO A 116 -0.68 15.76 14.83
CA PRO A 116 -0.94 16.44 13.56
C PRO A 116 -0.21 15.73 12.41
N VAL A 117 -0.90 15.53 11.31
CA VAL A 117 -0.40 14.87 10.10
C VAL A 117 -0.77 15.70 8.88
N PHE A 118 0.18 15.94 8.00
CA PHE A 118 -0.05 16.54 6.69
C PHE A 118 0.56 15.66 5.61
N HIS A 119 -0.26 15.17 4.68
CA HIS A 119 0.20 14.39 3.53
C HIS A 119 1.16 13.25 3.92
N LEU A 120 0.64 12.24 4.64
CA LEU A 120 1.39 11.07 5.14
C LEU A 120 2.53 11.39 6.13
N GLN A 121 2.83 12.67 6.40
CA GLN A 121 3.89 13.09 7.30
C GLN A 121 3.31 13.50 8.66
N PRO A 122 3.60 12.75 9.75
CA PRO A 122 3.38 13.23 11.10
C PRO A 122 4.27 14.45 11.38
N LEU A 123 3.67 15.55 11.84
CA LEU A 123 4.38 16.81 12.10
C LEU A 123 4.95 16.85 13.51
N ALA A 124 4.21 16.29 14.48
CA ALA A 124 4.62 16.19 15.88
C ALA A 124 3.90 15.03 16.57
N VAL A 125 4.42 14.62 17.73
CA VAL A 125 3.72 13.73 18.67
C VAL A 125 3.81 14.39 20.03
N ARG A 126 2.65 14.74 20.61
CA ARG A 126 2.59 15.48 21.87
C ARG A 126 1.71 14.76 22.87
N ARG A 127 2.15 14.68 24.12
CA ARG A 127 1.35 14.09 25.19
C ARG A 127 0.29 15.10 25.62
N VAL A 128 -0.93 14.63 25.87
CA VAL A 128 -2.04 15.44 26.37
C VAL A 128 -2.21 15.13 27.86
N GLY A 129 -2.09 16.16 28.68
CA GLY A 129 -2.27 16.13 30.13
C GLY A 129 -3.70 16.50 30.57
N PRO A 130 -3.94 16.53 31.89
CA PRO A 130 -5.20 17.01 32.45
C PRO A 130 -5.57 18.40 31.93
N GLY A 131 -6.87 18.64 31.69
CA GLY A 131 -7.36 19.92 31.14
C GLY A 131 -6.94 20.18 29.68
N SER A 132 -6.57 19.14 28.93
CA SER A 132 -6.12 19.22 27.52
C SER A 132 -4.82 20.02 27.32
N GLY A 133 -4.05 20.25 28.38
CA GLY A 133 -2.73 20.88 28.30
C GLY A 133 -1.72 19.97 27.59
N LEU A 134 -0.88 20.53 26.71
CA LEU A 134 0.19 19.78 26.08
C LEU A 134 1.36 19.59 27.05
N LEU A 135 1.81 18.35 27.19
CA LEU A 135 2.97 17.99 27.99
C LEU A 135 4.16 17.67 27.08
N PRO A 136 5.40 17.87 27.56
CA PRO A 136 6.59 17.38 26.87
C PRO A 136 6.45 15.89 26.54
N ALA A 137 7.00 15.49 25.40
CA ALA A 137 7.11 14.06 25.10
C ALA A 137 8.04 13.40 26.14
N ASP A 138 7.73 12.16 26.52
CA ASP A 138 8.57 11.40 27.46
C ASP A 138 9.93 10.97 26.82
N TRP A 139 10.31 11.52 25.65
CA TRP A 139 11.47 11.11 24.86
C TRP A 139 12.10 12.26 24.05
N ASN A 140 13.44 12.22 23.91
CA ASN A 140 14.23 13.19 23.14
C ASN A 140 14.75 12.65 21.79
N GLY A 141 14.19 11.54 21.30
CA GLY A 141 14.67 10.88 20.08
C GLY A 141 13.76 9.74 19.59
N PRO A 142 14.26 8.86 18.70
CA PRO A 142 13.48 7.74 18.18
C PRO A 142 12.99 6.82 19.31
N HIS A 143 11.67 6.78 19.51
CA HIS A 143 11.05 5.95 20.54
C HIS A 143 10.04 4.97 19.88
N PRO A 144 9.99 3.69 20.28
CA PRO A 144 9.07 2.71 19.67
C PRO A 144 7.60 3.14 19.74
N LEU A 145 7.17 3.77 20.85
CA LEU A 145 5.82 4.29 20.97
C LEU A 145 5.56 5.46 20.02
N ARG A 146 6.53 6.38 19.84
CA ARG A 146 6.43 7.49 18.89
C ARG A 146 6.16 6.96 17.48
N ARG A 147 6.94 5.99 17.01
CA ARG A 147 6.74 5.36 15.69
C ARG A 147 5.38 4.69 15.56
N ARG A 148 4.87 4.07 16.63
CA ARG A 148 3.53 3.46 16.64
C ARG A 148 2.42 4.51 16.57
N LEU A 149 2.55 5.62 17.30
CA LEU A 149 1.60 6.74 17.27
C LEU A 149 1.58 7.40 15.89
N GLU A 150 2.74 7.68 15.32
CA GLU A 150 2.91 8.21 13.96
C GLU A 150 2.23 7.32 12.92
N ALA A 151 2.57 6.02 12.90
CA ALA A 151 1.97 5.07 11.98
C ALA A 151 0.46 4.91 12.18
N ALA A 152 -0.02 4.92 13.42
CA ALA A 152 -1.44 4.82 13.73
C ALA A 152 -2.22 6.07 13.25
N ALA A 153 -1.67 7.27 13.42
CA ALA A 153 -2.31 8.50 12.95
C ALA A 153 -2.40 8.55 11.43
N VAL A 154 -1.30 8.23 10.73
CA VAL A 154 -1.29 8.16 9.26
C VAL A 154 -2.28 7.12 8.75
N LYS A 155 -2.29 5.93 9.36
CA LYS A 155 -3.23 4.85 9.02
C LYS A 155 -4.69 5.26 9.23
N ALA A 156 -4.99 5.93 10.34
CA ALA A 156 -6.36 6.37 10.66
C ALA A 156 -6.87 7.39 9.63
N LEU A 157 -6.07 8.42 9.31
CA LEU A 157 -6.44 9.40 8.29
C LEU A 157 -6.60 8.77 6.91
N TYR A 158 -5.65 7.93 6.49
CA TYR A 158 -5.72 7.26 5.19
C TYR A 158 -6.94 6.35 5.06
N ALA A 159 -7.28 5.61 6.13
CA ALA A 159 -8.45 4.73 6.16
C ALA A 159 -9.77 5.51 6.13
N ALA A 160 -9.82 6.71 6.72
CA ALA A 160 -10.96 7.63 6.63
C ALA A 160 -11.00 8.46 5.32
N GLY A 161 -10.05 8.24 4.40
CA GLY A 161 -9.95 9.01 3.15
C GLY A 161 -9.52 10.46 3.36
N ARG A 162 -8.80 10.77 4.44
CA ARG A 162 -8.23 12.08 4.74
C ARG A 162 -6.76 12.13 4.30
N ASP A 163 -6.34 13.29 3.85
CA ASP A 163 -4.97 13.61 3.44
C ASP A 163 -4.18 14.29 4.56
N PHE A 164 -4.89 14.97 5.45
CA PHE A 164 -4.29 15.68 6.58
C PHE A 164 -5.32 15.87 7.70
N GLY A 165 -4.84 16.17 8.90
CA GLY A 165 -5.67 16.38 10.09
C GLY A 165 -4.90 16.09 11.38
N THR A 166 -5.55 16.31 12.51
CA THR A 166 -4.99 16.05 13.83
C THR A 166 -5.69 14.85 14.45
N VAL A 167 -4.93 13.81 14.83
CA VAL A 167 -5.48 12.58 15.42
C VAL A 167 -5.19 12.54 16.92
N LEU A 168 -6.23 12.34 17.72
CA LEU A 168 -6.10 12.04 19.15
C LEU A 168 -6.00 10.52 19.35
N LEU A 169 -4.92 10.08 20.00
CA LEU A 169 -4.60 8.68 20.22
C LEU A 169 -4.44 8.37 21.71
N ALA A 170 -5.04 7.28 22.17
CA ALA A 170 -4.77 6.67 23.45
C ALA A 170 -3.71 5.57 23.30
N ALA A 171 -2.68 5.60 24.15
CA ALA A 171 -1.69 4.55 24.28
C ALA A 171 -1.80 3.91 25.66
N ALA A 172 -2.02 2.60 25.69
CA ALA A 172 -1.99 1.80 26.91
C ALA A 172 -0.55 1.31 27.21
N ASP A 173 -0.32 0.85 28.44
CA ASP A 173 0.99 0.39 28.91
C ASP A 173 1.48 -0.88 28.18
N ASP A 174 0.57 -1.67 27.61
CA ASP A 174 0.88 -2.80 26.70
C ASP A 174 1.40 -2.33 25.31
N GLY A 175 1.45 -1.02 25.09
CA GLY A 175 1.87 -0.36 23.85
C GLY A 175 0.82 -0.40 22.74
N ALA A 176 -0.45 -0.74 23.06
CA ALA A 176 -1.57 -0.64 22.14
C ALA A 176 -2.00 0.81 21.95
N VAL A 177 -2.08 1.22 20.68
CA VAL A 177 -2.57 2.54 20.26
C VAL A 177 -3.99 2.42 19.74
N ARG A 178 -4.86 3.38 20.12
CA ARG A 178 -6.28 3.48 19.76
C ARG A 178 -6.64 4.93 19.43
N VAL A 179 -7.54 5.15 18.48
CA VAL A 179 -8.15 6.47 18.24
C VAL A 179 -9.07 6.83 19.41
N ALA A 180 -8.85 8.00 20.01
CA ALA A 180 -9.47 8.41 21.27
C ALA A 180 -10.39 9.64 21.14
N GLY A 181 -10.66 10.11 19.92
CA GLY A 181 -11.62 11.19 19.67
C GLY A 181 -11.82 11.48 18.19
N PRO A 182 -12.68 12.46 17.86
CA PRO A 182 -12.83 12.95 16.49
C PRO A 182 -11.52 13.54 15.97
N PHE A 183 -11.37 13.56 14.64
CA PHE A 183 -10.24 14.25 14.03
C PHE A 183 -10.37 15.77 14.18
N GLY A 184 -9.27 16.43 14.50
CA GLY A 184 -9.17 17.88 14.59
C GLY A 184 -8.61 18.49 13.31
N GLY A 185 -8.80 19.80 13.16
CA GLY A 185 -8.06 20.60 12.19
C GLY A 185 -6.70 21.08 12.71
N PRO A 186 -5.98 21.87 11.91
CA PRO A 186 -4.80 22.62 12.33
C PRO A 186 -5.14 23.58 13.46
N ALA A 187 -4.41 23.48 14.56
CA ALA A 187 -4.55 24.40 15.68
C ALA A 187 -3.70 25.67 15.44
N GLU A 188 -4.18 26.82 15.94
CA GLU A 188 -3.47 28.12 15.82
C GLU A 188 -2.03 28.08 16.34
N ARG A 189 -1.81 27.37 17.46
CA ARG A 189 -0.46 27.17 18.04
C ARG A 189 0.52 26.45 17.11
N ASP A 190 0.01 25.71 16.13
CA ASP A 190 0.80 24.85 15.23
C ASP A 190 0.98 25.47 13.85
N LEU A 191 0.49 26.70 13.62
CA LEU A 191 0.59 27.39 12.33
C LEU A 191 1.97 27.27 11.68
N PRO A 192 3.11 27.48 12.39
CA PRO A 192 4.42 27.34 11.77
C PRO A 192 4.71 25.92 11.23
N LEU A 193 4.30 24.88 11.96
CA LEU A 193 4.50 23.48 11.54
C LEU A 193 3.68 23.14 10.30
N TRP A 194 2.43 23.59 10.28
CA TRP A 194 1.54 23.36 9.13
C TRP A 194 1.98 24.19 7.91
N ALA A 195 2.44 25.43 8.11
CA ALA A 195 2.98 26.26 7.04
C ALA A 195 4.25 25.67 6.43
N GLU A 196 5.15 25.14 7.27
CA GLU A 196 6.35 24.43 6.80
C GLU A 196 5.98 23.18 6.00
N ALA A 197 5.07 22.35 6.50
CA ALA A 197 4.61 21.15 5.81
C ALA A 197 3.93 21.47 4.46
N ALA A 198 3.05 22.48 4.42
CA ALA A 198 2.40 22.92 3.20
C ALA A 198 3.40 23.53 2.19
N ARG A 199 4.42 24.25 2.66
CA ARG A 199 5.51 24.78 1.82
C ARG A 199 6.34 23.65 1.20
N ALA A 200 6.73 22.66 2.01
CA ALA A 200 7.47 21.50 1.55
C ALA A 200 6.67 20.69 0.52
N PHE A 201 5.39 20.48 0.78
CA PHE A 201 4.51 19.79 -0.16
C PHE A 201 4.31 20.57 -1.47
N ARG A 202 4.13 21.89 -1.41
CA ARG A 202 4.05 22.74 -2.61
C ARG A 202 5.32 22.62 -3.46
N ALA A 203 6.50 22.60 -2.83
CA ALA A 203 7.75 22.39 -3.55
C ALA A 203 7.79 21.00 -4.21
N ALA A 204 7.40 19.95 -3.50
CA ALA A 204 7.34 18.59 -4.04
C ALA A 204 6.37 18.45 -5.24
N LEU A 205 5.20 19.11 -5.20
CA LEU A 205 4.26 19.13 -6.33
C LEU A 205 4.85 19.84 -7.57
N ALA A 206 5.54 20.96 -7.36
CA ALA A 206 6.19 21.69 -8.44
C ALA A 206 7.31 20.85 -9.07
N GLU A 207 8.15 20.22 -8.24
CA GLU A 207 9.21 19.30 -8.70
C GLU A 207 8.63 18.11 -9.48
N GLU A 208 7.52 17.51 -9.03
CA GLU A 208 6.86 16.41 -9.72
C GLU A 208 6.33 16.85 -11.10
N ALA A 209 5.70 18.03 -11.17
CA ALA A 209 5.20 18.59 -12.43
C ALA A 209 6.33 18.93 -13.41
N GLU A 210 7.45 19.48 -12.92
CA GLU A 210 8.64 19.74 -13.73
C GLU A 210 9.29 18.45 -14.24
N ALA A 211 9.39 17.42 -13.38
CA ALA A 211 9.94 16.12 -13.76
C ALA A 211 9.11 15.44 -14.86
N GLU A 212 7.78 15.55 -14.79
CA GLU A 212 6.85 15.04 -15.80
C GLU A 212 6.97 15.83 -17.11
N ALA A 213 7.04 17.16 -17.05
CA ALA A 213 7.19 18.03 -18.22
C ALA A 213 8.56 17.87 -18.92
N GLY A 214 9.62 17.61 -18.16
CA GLY A 214 11.00 17.53 -18.64
C GLY A 214 11.51 16.15 -19.05
N ARG A 215 10.69 15.07 -18.94
CA ARG A 215 11.10 13.66 -19.20
C ARG A 215 12.45 13.25 -18.58
N ARG A 216 12.69 13.50 -17.29
CA ARG A 216 14.07 13.38 -16.75
C ARG A 216 14.31 12.60 -15.46
N ARG A 217 13.32 11.91 -14.90
CA ARG A 217 13.60 10.89 -13.86
C ARG A 217 13.46 9.49 -14.44
N GLU A 218 14.56 8.75 -14.47
CA GLU A 218 14.50 7.31 -14.70
C GLU A 218 13.76 6.68 -13.52
N LEU A 219 12.50 6.27 -13.77
CA LEU A 219 11.71 5.54 -12.78
C LEU A 219 12.26 4.11 -12.71
N LEU A 220 12.78 3.76 -11.54
CA LEU A 220 13.25 2.42 -11.21
C LEU A 220 12.25 1.73 -10.32
N ILE A 221 12.08 0.43 -10.54
CA ILE A 221 11.32 -0.46 -9.69
C ILE A 221 12.26 -1.46 -9.01
N GLY A 222 12.19 -1.53 -7.69
CA GLY A 222 12.74 -2.61 -6.88
C GLY A 222 11.61 -3.46 -6.29
N ALA A 223 11.97 -4.53 -5.59
CA ALA A 223 10.99 -5.40 -4.97
C ALA A 223 11.62 -6.25 -3.87
N ASP A 224 10.84 -6.56 -2.83
CA ASP A 224 11.24 -7.45 -1.75
C ASP A 224 10.14 -8.53 -1.53
N PRO A 225 9.91 -9.50 -2.46
CA PRO A 225 8.90 -10.53 -2.27
C PRO A 225 9.32 -11.60 -1.24
N GLU A 226 8.34 -11.97 -0.42
CA GLU A 226 8.49 -12.94 0.66
C GLU A 226 7.99 -14.35 0.26
N PHE A 227 8.59 -15.40 0.83
CA PHE A 227 8.16 -16.79 0.69
C PHE A 227 8.52 -17.64 1.92
N LEU A 228 7.90 -18.81 2.04
CA LEU A 228 8.15 -19.79 3.10
C LEU A 228 8.85 -21.03 2.56
N LEU A 229 9.69 -21.62 3.42
CA LEU A 229 10.22 -22.96 3.25
C LEU A 229 9.39 -23.93 4.09
N VAL A 230 8.84 -24.97 3.49
CA VAL A 230 7.99 -25.96 4.16
C VAL A 230 8.56 -27.35 3.98
N GLY A 231 8.76 -28.06 5.09
CA GLY A 231 9.25 -29.43 5.09
C GLY A 231 8.20 -30.46 4.65
N PRO A 232 8.57 -31.74 4.52
CA PRO A 232 7.66 -32.82 4.15
C PRO A 232 6.55 -33.07 5.19
N ASP A 233 6.84 -32.76 6.45
CA ASP A 233 5.91 -32.82 7.58
C ASP A 233 4.89 -31.65 7.59
N GLY A 234 4.95 -30.76 6.59
CA GLY A 234 4.10 -29.59 6.48
C GLY A 234 4.48 -28.44 7.41
N ARG A 235 5.59 -28.55 8.16
CA ARG A 235 6.02 -27.49 9.09
C ARG A 235 6.88 -26.45 8.38
N VAL A 236 6.74 -25.20 8.82
CA VAL A 236 7.59 -24.09 8.36
C VAL A 236 9.01 -24.28 8.88
N VAL A 237 9.97 -24.32 7.96
CA VAL A 237 11.40 -24.35 8.24
C VAL A 237 11.92 -22.92 8.29
N SER A 238 12.73 -22.59 9.29
CA SER A 238 13.25 -21.23 9.45
C SER A 238 14.13 -20.84 8.27
N ALA A 239 13.79 -19.77 7.56
CA ALA A 239 14.58 -19.24 6.45
C ALA A 239 16.03 -18.91 6.87
N SER A 240 16.24 -18.43 8.10
CA SER A 240 17.57 -18.16 8.66
C SER A 240 18.49 -19.38 8.79
N ARG A 241 17.97 -20.60 8.58
CA ARG A 241 18.81 -21.79 8.47
C ARG A 241 19.65 -21.78 7.20
N TYR A 242 19.13 -21.17 6.13
CA TYR A 242 19.73 -21.18 4.81
C TYR A 242 20.17 -19.80 4.36
N PHE A 243 19.43 -18.75 4.73
CA PHE A 243 19.65 -17.41 4.23
C PHE A 243 20.16 -16.47 5.34
N PRO A 244 21.20 -15.66 5.07
CA PRO A 244 21.61 -14.60 5.99
C PRO A 244 20.49 -13.56 6.14
N ARG A 245 20.54 -12.72 7.18
CA ARG A 245 19.49 -11.73 7.43
C ARG A 245 19.40 -10.66 6.34
N ASP A 246 20.55 -10.10 5.96
CA ASP A 246 20.64 -8.95 5.05
C ASP A 246 21.13 -9.32 3.63
N GLY A 247 21.10 -10.61 3.28
CA GLY A 247 21.50 -11.06 1.95
C GLY A 247 20.48 -10.75 0.87
N ALA A 248 20.93 -10.82 -0.39
CA ALA A 248 20.06 -10.65 -1.55
C ALA A 248 18.99 -11.77 -1.64
N ALA A 249 19.30 -12.96 -1.14
CA ALA A 249 18.30 -13.88 -0.59
C ALA A 249 18.45 -13.83 0.93
N GLY A 250 17.45 -13.25 1.59
CA GLY A 250 17.48 -12.86 2.99
C GLY A 250 16.52 -13.67 3.85
N SER A 251 16.56 -13.42 5.16
CA SER A 251 15.53 -13.89 6.10
C SER A 251 15.03 -12.74 6.97
N ASP A 252 13.70 -12.63 7.11
CA ASP A 252 13.07 -11.59 7.93
C ASP A 252 12.52 -12.14 9.25
N ALA A 253 12.54 -11.29 10.26
CA ALA A 253 12.28 -11.64 11.65
C ALA A 253 10.81 -11.44 12.03
N LEU A 254 10.12 -12.54 12.38
CA LEU A 254 8.80 -12.54 12.98
C LEU A 254 8.84 -12.98 14.45
N ARG A 255 8.00 -12.35 15.27
CA ARG A 255 7.74 -12.84 16.63
C ARG A 255 6.74 -14.00 16.58
N VAL A 256 7.21 -15.21 16.88
CA VAL A 256 6.39 -16.42 16.99
C VAL A 256 6.37 -16.85 18.45
N ARG A 257 5.18 -16.82 19.09
CA ARG A 257 4.99 -17.18 20.51
C ARG A 257 5.97 -16.47 21.47
N GLY A 258 6.16 -15.15 21.29
CA GLY A 258 7.03 -14.35 22.15
C GLY A 258 8.54 -14.46 21.87
N ARG A 259 8.97 -15.37 20.97
CA ARG A 259 10.38 -15.48 20.53
C ARG A 259 10.55 -14.89 19.13
N LEU A 260 11.65 -14.17 18.90
CA LEU A 260 12.03 -13.75 17.56
C LEU A 260 12.53 -14.97 16.79
N ARG A 261 11.90 -15.29 15.67
CA ARG A 261 12.34 -16.30 14.70
C ARG A 261 12.40 -15.62 13.34
N CYS A 262 13.20 -16.14 12.41
CA CYS A 262 13.24 -15.62 11.05
C CYS A 262 12.69 -16.64 10.05
N PRO A 263 11.37 -16.93 10.07
CA PRO A 263 10.78 -18.00 9.28
C PRO A 263 10.55 -17.61 7.81
N VAL A 264 10.52 -16.32 7.50
CA VAL A 264 10.21 -15.81 6.16
C VAL A 264 11.50 -15.55 5.40
N ALA A 265 11.56 -16.06 4.17
CA ALA A 265 12.61 -15.77 3.22
C ALA A 265 12.18 -14.59 2.34
N GLU A 266 13.12 -13.75 1.94
CA GLU A 266 12.86 -12.55 1.14
C GLU A 266 13.89 -12.45 0.00
N LEU A 267 13.46 -12.12 -1.20
CA LEU A 267 14.37 -11.90 -2.34
C LEU A 267 14.51 -10.39 -2.57
N ARG A 268 15.73 -9.87 -2.68
CA ARG A 268 16.03 -8.44 -2.84
C ARG A 268 16.84 -8.22 -4.13
N PRO A 269 16.24 -8.31 -5.33
CA PRO A 269 16.89 -8.01 -6.59
C PRO A 269 17.34 -6.56 -6.67
N ASP A 270 18.38 -6.30 -7.47
CA ASP A 270 18.76 -4.94 -7.83
C ASP A 270 17.59 -4.22 -8.55
N PRO A 271 17.39 -2.92 -8.31
CA PRO A 271 16.37 -2.15 -9.02
C PRO A 271 16.56 -2.18 -10.53
N ALA A 272 15.44 -2.14 -11.28
CA ALA A 272 15.45 -2.15 -12.74
C ALA A 272 14.53 -1.08 -13.33
N PRO A 273 14.79 -0.59 -14.55
CA PRO A 273 13.92 0.39 -15.22
C PRO A 273 12.66 -0.25 -15.83
N ASP A 274 12.61 -1.57 -15.95
CA ASP A 274 11.51 -2.30 -16.58
C ASP A 274 11.20 -3.66 -15.91
N PRO A 275 9.97 -4.19 -16.09
CA PRO A 275 9.58 -5.47 -15.52
C PRO A 275 10.44 -6.66 -15.95
N ALA A 276 10.99 -6.67 -17.17
CA ALA A 276 11.81 -7.79 -17.63
C ALA A 276 13.17 -7.84 -16.92
N GLY A 277 13.78 -6.68 -16.65
CA GLY A 277 15.00 -6.55 -15.85
C GLY A 277 14.79 -7.11 -14.44
N LEU A 278 13.74 -6.65 -13.75
CA LEU A 278 13.45 -7.09 -12.39
C LEU A 278 13.14 -8.60 -12.33
N MET A 279 12.41 -9.13 -13.33
CA MET A 279 12.14 -10.57 -13.46
C MET A 279 13.39 -11.42 -13.64
N ARG A 280 14.40 -10.93 -14.38
CA ARG A 280 15.70 -11.62 -14.49
C ARG A 280 16.42 -11.65 -13.14
N GLY A 281 16.41 -10.54 -12.41
CA GLY A 281 16.97 -10.43 -11.06
C GLY A 281 16.33 -11.44 -10.09
N ILE A 282 14.99 -11.47 -10.03
CA ILE A 282 14.25 -12.44 -9.20
C ILE A 282 14.61 -13.88 -9.57
N ARG A 283 14.60 -14.23 -10.86
CA ARG A 283 14.94 -15.60 -11.28
C ARG A 283 16.36 -15.99 -10.92
N GLY A 284 17.31 -15.06 -11.06
CA GLY A 284 18.70 -15.25 -10.62
C GLY A 284 18.80 -15.51 -9.13
N LEU A 285 18.05 -14.75 -8.32
CA LEU A 285 17.98 -14.93 -6.88
C LEU A 285 17.32 -16.24 -6.46
N MET A 286 16.24 -16.65 -7.12
CA MET A 286 15.60 -17.94 -6.85
C MET A 286 16.56 -19.11 -7.12
N ARG A 287 17.38 -19.04 -8.17
CA ARG A 287 18.43 -20.06 -8.44
C ARG A 287 19.49 -20.09 -7.36
N ARG A 288 19.96 -18.93 -6.90
CA ARG A 288 20.93 -18.83 -5.80
C ARG A 288 20.35 -19.41 -4.52
N ALA A 289 19.13 -19.01 -4.17
CA ALA A 289 18.45 -19.51 -2.99
C ALA A 289 18.17 -21.03 -3.07
N GLU A 290 17.88 -21.56 -4.27
CA GLU A 290 17.70 -23.00 -4.49
C GLU A 290 19.01 -23.75 -4.19
N ALA A 291 20.14 -23.28 -4.74
CA ALA A 291 21.46 -23.85 -4.46
C ALA A 291 21.79 -23.85 -2.97
N MET A 292 21.55 -22.73 -2.27
CA MET A 292 21.76 -22.62 -0.82
C MET A 292 20.90 -23.60 -0.01
N THR A 293 19.67 -23.86 -0.44
CA THR A 293 18.79 -24.83 0.24
C THR A 293 19.12 -26.28 -0.11
N ALA A 294 19.67 -26.53 -1.30
CA ALA A 294 19.96 -27.87 -1.80
C ALA A 294 21.13 -28.54 -1.08
N GLU A 295 22.08 -27.76 -0.53
CA GLU A 295 23.24 -28.27 0.22
C GLU A 295 22.85 -29.11 1.44
N ASP A 296 21.71 -28.81 2.08
CA ASP A 296 21.20 -29.54 3.24
C ASP A 296 20.49 -30.86 2.87
N GLY A 297 20.27 -31.11 1.57
CA GLY A 297 19.67 -32.35 1.04
C GLY A 297 18.21 -32.60 1.42
N ARG A 298 17.57 -31.71 2.18
CA ARG A 298 16.18 -31.88 2.64
C ARG A 298 15.19 -31.48 1.55
N PRO A 299 14.14 -32.28 1.32
CA PRO A 299 13.06 -31.87 0.44
C PRO A 299 12.29 -30.71 1.09
N LEU A 300 12.27 -29.57 0.41
CA LEU A 300 11.56 -28.36 0.83
C LEU A 300 10.58 -27.96 -0.27
N ARG A 301 9.39 -27.50 0.12
CA ARG A 301 8.48 -26.75 -0.76
C ARG A 301 8.62 -25.26 -0.52
N TRP A 302 8.60 -24.49 -1.60
CA TRP A 302 8.65 -23.03 -1.53
C TRP A 302 7.26 -22.46 -1.78
N LEU A 303 6.66 -21.84 -0.76
CA LEU A 303 5.29 -21.34 -0.84
C LEU A 303 5.27 -19.80 -0.82
N ALA A 304 4.44 -19.21 -1.65
CA ALA A 304 4.18 -17.77 -1.69
C ALA A 304 2.68 -17.50 -1.84
N GLY A 305 2.27 -16.24 -1.76
CA GLY A 305 0.87 -15.83 -1.72
C GLY A 305 0.62 -14.81 -0.61
N GLY A 306 -0.62 -14.66 -0.16
CA GLY A 306 -0.93 -13.77 0.96
C GLY A 306 -0.74 -14.43 2.32
N MET A 307 -1.16 -15.69 2.47
CA MET A 307 -0.99 -16.44 3.72
C MET A 307 -1.01 -17.96 3.46
N PRO A 308 0.00 -18.51 2.76
CA PRO A 308 0.04 -19.91 2.33
C PRO A 308 -0.03 -20.90 3.50
N VAL A 309 0.52 -20.51 4.66
CA VAL A 309 0.42 -21.25 5.92
C VAL A 309 -0.29 -20.37 6.97
N PRO A 310 -1.31 -20.87 7.69
CA PRO A 310 -2.04 -20.08 8.68
C PRO A 310 -1.11 -19.40 9.69
N GLY A 311 -1.25 -18.08 9.82
CA GLY A 311 -0.45 -17.26 10.75
C GLY A 311 0.85 -16.71 10.17
N PHE A 312 1.21 -17.08 8.93
CA PHE A 312 2.36 -16.52 8.21
C PHE A 312 1.87 -15.68 7.03
N ALA A 313 1.59 -14.40 7.30
CA ALA A 313 1.30 -13.44 6.25
C ALA A 313 2.58 -13.13 5.46
N LEU A 314 2.46 -13.03 4.13
CA LEU A 314 3.58 -12.75 3.24
C LEU A 314 3.29 -11.54 2.35
N GLY A 315 4.31 -10.74 2.09
CA GLY A 315 4.27 -9.53 1.27
C GLY A 315 4.98 -9.66 -0.06
N GLY A 316 4.44 -8.96 -1.06
CA GLY A 316 5.08 -8.75 -2.36
C GLY A 316 5.51 -7.31 -2.50
N HIS A 317 6.41 -6.85 -1.62
CA HIS A 317 6.76 -5.44 -1.52
C HIS A 317 7.32 -4.89 -2.83
N LEU A 318 6.89 -3.68 -3.21
CA LEU A 318 7.34 -2.99 -4.43
C LEU A 318 8.03 -1.68 -4.05
N HIS A 319 9.17 -1.39 -4.63
CA HIS A 319 9.96 -0.20 -4.31
C HIS A 319 9.95 0.74 -5.49
N LEU A 320 9.63 2.01 -5.24
CA LEU A 320 9.62 3.05 -6.25
C LEU A 320 10.59 4.16 -5.84
N ASN A 321 11.42 4.60 -6.78
CA ASN A 321 12.39 5.68 -6.54
C ASN A 321 11.77 7.08 -6.66
N VAL A 322 10.54 7.26 -6.16
CA VAL A 322 9.81 8.54 -6.13
C VAL A 322 9.32 8.80 -4.70
N PRO A 323 9.08 10.05 -4.28
CA PRO A 323 8.48 10.32 -2.98
C PRO A 323 7.10 9.63 -2.84
N PRO A 324 6.76 9.09 -1.66
CA PRO A 324 5.41 8.59 -1.43
C PRO A 324 4.43 9.77 -1.41
N SER A 325 3.27 9.59 -2.04
CA SER A 325 2.15 10.50 -1.87
C SER A 325 0.86 9.75 -1.58
N ALA A 326 -0.05 10.36 -0.81
CA ALA A 326 -1.33 9.71 -0.48
C ALA A 326 -2.10 9.37 -1.77
N ARG A 327 -2.06 10.25 -2.77
CA ARG A 327 -2.64 10.02 -4.09
C ARG A 327 -2.00 8.83 -4.81
N LEU A 328 -0.66 8.74 -4.84
CA LEU A 328 0.03 7.61 -5.47
C LEU A 328 -0.30 6.29 -4.76
N LEU A 329 -0.33 6.26 -3.43
CA LEU A 329 -0.73 5.07 -2.67
C LEU A 329 -2.15 4.62 -3.03
N ARG A 330 -3.11 5.54 -3.20
CA ARG A 330 -4.49 5.21 -3.59
C ARG A 330 -4.57 4.66 -5.00
N VAL A 331 -3.77 5.21 -5.92
CA VAL A 331 -3.65 4.67 -7.28
C VAL A 331 -3.02 3.28 -7.24
N LEU A 332 -1.95 3.06 -6.48
CA LEU A 332 -1.32 1.75 -6.31
C LEU A 332 -2.29 0.73 -5.69
N ASP A 333 -3.05 1.13 -4.67
CA ASP A 333 -4.09 0.30 -4.08
C ASP A 333 -5.12 -0.12 -5.13
N SER A 334 -5.62 0.84 -5.90
CA SER A 334 -6.62 0.61 -6.95
C SER A 334 -6.09 -0.24 -8.11
N CYS A 335 -4.85 -0.01 -8.53
CA CYS A 335 -4.25 -0.56 -9.74
C CYS A 335 -3.48 -1.87 -9.50
N VAL A 336 -3.01 -2.10 -8.27
CA VAL A 336 -2.14 -3.23 -7.92
C VAL A 336 -2.80 -4.08 -6.83
N ALA A 337 -3.12 -3.50 -5.67
CA ALA A 337 -3.60 -4.30 -4.54
C ALA A 337 -4.99 -4.92 -4.80
N LEU A 338 -5.97 -4.15 -5.27
CA LEU A 338 -7.32 -4.67 -5.53
C LEU A 338 -7.33 -5.77 -6.62
N PRO A 339 -6.65 -5.61 -7.79
CA PRO A 339 -6.58 -6.68 -8.77
C PRO A 339 -5.84 -7.93 -8.28
N LEU A 340 -4.75 -7.79 -7.52
CA LEU A 340 -4.06 -8.93 -6.92
C LEU A 340 -4.94 -9.65 -5.87
N ALA A 341 -5.67 -8.89 -5.06
CA ALA A 341 -6.61 -9.45 -4.08
C ALA A 341 -7.77 -10.23 -4.72
N ALA A 342 -8.12 -9.95 -5.98
CA ALA A 342 -9.11 -10.70 -6.74
C ALA A 342 -8.64 -12.14 -7.11
N ALA A 343 -7.32 -12.35 -7.21
CA ALA A 343 -6.71 -13.65 -7.47
C ALA A 343 -6.20 -14.36 -6.20
N GLU A 344 -6.05 -13.63 -5.11
CA GLU A 344 -5.51 -14.11 -3.83
C GLU A 344 -6.40 -15.22 -3.22
N ASP A 345 -5.78 -16.15 -2.50
CA ASP A 345 -6.52 -17.20 -1.78
C ASP A 345 -7.28 -16.60 -0.59
N ALA A 346 -8.49 -17.11 -0.30
CA ALA A 346 -9.34 -16.61 0.79
C ALA A 346 -8.66 -16.66 2.18
N ARG A 347 -7.71 -17.58 2.39
CA ARG A 347 -6.91 -17.67 3.62
C ARG A 347 -6.22 -16.33 3.92
N ALA A 348 -5.78 -15.63 2.89
CA ALA A 348 -5.04 -14.40 3.04
C ALA A 348 -5.87 -13.23 3.60
N LEU A 349 -7.20 -13.32 3.62
CA LEU A 349 -8.08 -12.24 4.10
C LEU A 349 -7.67 -11.70 5.49
N ARG A 350 -7.26 -12.60 6.40
CA ARG A 350 -6.84 -12.25 7.77
C ARG A 350 -5.59 -11.37 7.84
N ARG A 351 -4.79 -11.29 6.77
CA ARG A 351 -3.60 -10.45 6.73
C ARG A 351 -3.97 -8.98 6.58
N ARG A 352 -4.96 -8.66 5.73
CA ARG A 352 -5.22 -7.30 5.20
C ARG A 352 -5.34 -6.21 6.28
N PRO A 353 -6.01 -6.41 7.44
CA PRO A 353 -6.09 -5.36 8.47
C PRO A 353 -4.77 -5.15 9.25
N ARG A 354 -3.85 -6.12 9.24
CA ARG A 354 -2.65 -6.16 10.11
C ARG A 354 -1.34 -6.05 9.33
N TYR A 355 -1.28 -6.65 8.15
CA TYR A 355 -0.13 -6.75 7.27
C TYR A 355 -0.65 -6.66 5.83
N GLY A 356 -0.39 -5.54 5.16
CA GLY A 356 -0.99 -5.21 3.87
C GLY A 356 -2.33 -4.50 3.97
N ALA A 357 -2.47 -3.53 4.87
CA ALA A 357 -3.62 -2.62 4.81
C ALA A 357 -3.49 -1.71 3.59
N LEU A 358 -4.61 -1.26 3.00
CA LEU A 358 -4.57 -0.24 1.95
C LEU A 358 -3.78 0.97 2.43
N GLY A 359 -2.86 1.44 1.58
CA GLY A 359 -1.93 2.52 1.90
C GLY A 359 -0.80 2.13 2.83
N ASP A 360 -0.53 0.84 3.09
CA ASP A 360 0.66 0.42 3.84
C ASP A 360 1.92 0.68 3.02
N PHE A 361 2.82 1.48 3.59
CA PHE A 361 4.06 1.91 2.96
C PHE A 361 5.14 2.15 3.99
N ARG A 362 6.39 2.25 3.53
CA ARG A 362 7.53 2.66 4.33
C ARG A 362 8.42 3.60 3.52
N ALA A 363 8.62 4.81 4.01
CA ALA A 363 9.55 5.77 3.42
C ALA A 363 11.00 5.25 3.46
N LYS A 364 11.76 5.53 2.40
CA LYS A 364 13.17 5.16 2.21
C LYS A 364 13.93 6.36 1.65
N PRO A 365 15.26 6.45 1.81
CA PRO A 365 16.04 7.56 1.25
C PRO A 365 15.89 7.75 -0.27
N TYR A 366 15.65 6.65 -1.01
CA TYR A 366 15.46 6.68 -2.46
C TYR A 366 14.01 6.89 -2.90
N GLY A 367 13.03 6.87 -2.00
CA GLY A 367 11.60 6.89 -2.32
C GLY A 367 10.78 6.14 -1.28
N PHE A 368 10.13 5.04 -1.65
CA PHE A 368 9.38 4.23 -0.69
C PHE A 368 9.24 2.76 -1.10
N GLU A 369 8.90 1.96 -0.10
CA GLU A 369 8.47 0.56 -0.18
C GLU A 369 6.94 0.53 -0.02
N TYR A 370 6.22 0.03 -1.01
CA TYR A 370 4.78 -0.19 -1.02
C TYR A 370 4.47 -1.62 -0.54
N ARG A 371 3.67 -1.74 0.52
CA ARG A 371 3.58 -2.96 1.34
C ARG A 371 2.21 -3.63 1.36
N THR A 372 1.26 -3.06 0.63
CA THR A 372 -0.11 -3.57 0.56
C THR A 372 -0.23 -4.93 -0.14
N PRO A 373 0.43 -5.20 -1.28
CA PRO A 373 0.23 -6.43 -2.05
C PRO A 373 0.66 -7.71 -1.31
N PRO A 374 -0.04 -8.84 -1.52
CA PRO A 374 0.48 -10.15 -1.11
C PRO A 374 1.71 -10.53 -1.92
N SER A 375 2.40 -11.59 -1.50
CA SER A 375 3.52 -12.12 -2.28
C SER A 375 3.03 -12.64 -3.64
N TRP A 376 3.17 -11.79 -4.65
CA TRP A 376 2.93 -12.10 -6.05
C TRP A 376 3.95 -13.10 -6.62
N LEU A 377 4.96 -13.51 -5.84
CA LEU A 377 5.96 -14.52 -6.21
C LEU A 377 5.33 -15.89 -6.49
N VAL A 378 4.05 -16.07 -6.17
CA VAL A 378 3.24 -17.25 -6.55
C VAL A 378 3.27 -17.58 -8.06
N SER A 379 3.54 -16.60 -8.92
CA SER A 379 3.79 -16.84 -10.35
C SER A 379 4.51 -15.68 -11.06
N PRO A 380 5.25 -15.96 -12.15
CA PRO A 380 5.79 -14.90 -13.01
C PRO A 380 4.72 -13.96 -13.58
N LEU A 381 3.52 -14.47 -13.83
CA LEU A 381 2.39 -13.70 -14.35
C LEU A 381 1.96 -12.60 -13.37
N ALA A 382 1.76 -12.96 -12.10
CA ALA A 382 1.40 -12.01 -11.05
C ALA A 382 2.52 -10.99 -10.80
N ALA A 383 3.78 -11.44 -10.78
CA ALA A 383 4.96 -10.57 -10.64
C ALA A 383 5.02 -9.49 -11.73
N GLN A 384 4.93 -9.91 -12.99
CA GLN A 384 5.00 -9.01 -14.15
C GLN A 384 3.87 -7.99 -14.14
N ALA A 385 2.65 -8.41 -13.81
CA ALA A 385 1.50 -7.52 -13.71
C ALA A 385 1.68 -6.50 -12.58
N ALA A 386 2.15 -6.92 -11.40
CA ALA A 386 2.42 -6.04 -10.27
C ALA A 386 3.46 -4.97 -10.63
N PHE A 387 4.57 -5.38 -11.25
CA PHE A 387 5.64 -4.45 -11.66
C PHE A 387 5.15 -3.44 -12.70
N ALA A 388 4.51 -3.93 -13.76
CA ALA A 388 4.07 -3.10 -14.86
C ALA A 388 2.96 -2.13 -14.43
N ALA A 389 2.01 -2.58 -13.59
CA ALA A 389 0.96 -1.74 -13.05
C ALA A 389 1.51 -0.68 -12.08
N ALA A 390 2.51 -1.01 -11.24
CA ALA A 390 3.13 -0.05 -10.34
C ALA A 390 3.93 1.04 -11.09
N LEU A 391 4.68 0.67 -12.13
CA LEU A 391 5.37 1.62 -13.00
C LEU A 391 4.37 2.55 -13.72
N LEU A 392 3.27 1.99 -14.23
CA LEU A 392 2.22 2.76 -14.88
C LEU A 392 1.51 3.71 -13.90
N ALA A 393 1.23 3.23 -12.68
CA ALA A 393 0.68 4.01 -11.58
C ALA A 393 1.57 5.21 -11.23
N ALA A 394 2.86 4.98 -11.04
CA ALA A 394 3.81 6.05 -10.70
C ALA A 394 3.99 7.08 -11.81
N ARG A 395 3.97 6.66 -13.09
CA ARG A 395 4.09 7.58 -14.24
C ARG A 395 2.81 8.38 -14.50
N HIS A 396 1.64 7.83 -14.19
CA HIS A 396 0.37 8.42 -14.57
C HIS A 396 -0.58 8.57 -13.38
N THR A 397 -0.05 8.90 -12.21
CA THR A 397 -0.79 9.03 -10.94
C THR A 397 -2.06 9.87 -11.10
N ALA A 398 -1.94 11.10 -11.62
CA ALA A 398 -3.07 12.00 -11.74
C ALA A 398 -4.15 11.49 -12.70
N LEU A 399 -3.72 10.98 -13.85
CA LEU A 399 -4.63 10.49 -14.89
C LEU A 399 -5.32 9.18 -14.48
N LEU A 400 -4.60 8.24 -13.86
CA LEU A 400 -5.19 7.01 -13.34
C LEU A 400 -6.13 7.28 -12.17
N ALA A 401 -5.82 8.24 -11.29
CA ALA A 401 -6.75 8.64 -10.24
C ALA A 401 -8.09 9.14 -10.79
N ALA A 402 -8.05 9.92 -11.88
CA ALA A 402 -9.25 10.41 -12.55
C ALA A 402 -10.00 9.28 -13.28
N LEU A 403 -9.31 8.50 -14.10
CA LEU A 403 -9.92 7.46 -14.95
C LEU A 403 -10.48 6.27 -14.15
N THR A 404 -9.82 5.90 -13.05
CA THR A 404 -10.26 4.76 -12.22
C THR A 404 -11.37 5.14 -11.26
N GLY A 405 -11.48 6.42 -10.88
CA GLY A 405 -12.35 6.81 -9.77
C GLY A 405 -11.89 6.25 -8.41
N LEU A 406 -10.59 5.95 -8.25
CA LEU A 406 -9.94 5.45 -7.02
C LEU A 406 -10.85 4.51 -6.20
N PRO A 407 -11.16 3.31 -6.71
CA PRO A 407 -11.98 2.34 -5.97
C PRO A 407 -11.43 2.04 -4.57
N SER A 408 -10.12 2.16 -4.34
CA SER A 408 -9.50 2.01 -3.01
C SER A 408 -9.91 3.07 -1.98
N GLU A 409 -10.46 4.21 -2.42
CA GLU A 409 -11.00 5.23 -1.53
C GLU A 409 -12.48 5.01 -1.22
N THR A 410 -13.21 4.32 -2.10
CA THR A 410 -14.66 4.12 -1.97
C THR A 410 -15.00 3.07 -0.91
N GLU A 411 -16.11 3.23 -0.19
CA GLU A 411 -16.68 2.25 0.74
C GLU A 411 -16.80 0.89 0.05
N ALA A 412 -17.39 0.83 -1.14
CA ALA A 412 -17.59 -0.42 -1.86
C ALA A 412 -16.27 -1.13 -2.17
N GLY A 413 -15.25 -0.40 -2.64
CA GLY A 413 -13.95 -1.00 -2.96
C GLY A 413 -13.14 -1.39 -1.73
N ARG A 414 -13.18 -0.58 -0.66
CA ARG A 414 -12.56 -0.91 0.63
C ARG A 414 -13.23 -2.11 1.28
N ARG A 415 -14.56 -2.17 1.28
CA ARG A 415 -15.33 -3.32 1.77
C ARG A 415 -14.99 -4.58 0.99
N ALA A 416 -14.99 -4.50 -0.34
CA ALA A 416 -14.58 -5.63 -1.19
C ALA A 416 -13.17 -6.12 -0.85
N TYR A 417 -12.24 -5.20 -0.59
CA TYR A 417 -10.89 -5.54 -0.15
C TYR A 417 -10.83 -6.15 1.26
N TYR A 418 -11.48 -5.58 2.26
CA TYR A 418 -11.31 -6.06 3.64
C TYR A 418 -12.19 -7.27 3.99
N GLU A 419 -13.29 -7.48 3.28
CA GLU A 419 -14.21 -8.61 3.46
C GLU A 419 -13.95 -9.75 2.47
N GLY A 420 -13.19 -9.50 1.39
CA GLY A 420 -12.82 -10.53 0.44
C GLY A 420 -13.90 -10.87 -0.58
N ASP A 421 -14.76 -9.90 -0.91
CA ASP A 421 -15.73 -9.99 -1.99
C ASP A 421 -15.00 -10.05 -3.35
N ARG A 422 -14.76 -11.27 -3.82
CA ARG A 422 -14.02 -11.53 -5.05
C ARG A 422 -14.74 -11.04 -6.29
N ASP A 423 -16.07 -11.07 -6.32
CA ASP A 423 -16.83 -10.66 -7.50
C ASP A 423 -16.82 -9.14 -7.64
N ALA A 424 -16.98 -8.42 -6.53
CA ALA A 424 -16.77 -6.97 -6.51
C ALA A 424 -15.33 -6.60 -6.89
N LEU A 425 -14.31 -7.31 -6.37
CA LEU A 425 -12.91 -7.08 -6.73
C LEU A 425 -12.63 -7.36 -8.21
N ARG A 426 -13.21 -8.40 -8.82
CA ARG A 426 -13.09 -8.69 -10.26
C ARG A 426 -13.76 -7.61 -11.10
N ALA A 427 -14.95 -7.15 -10.70
CA ALA A 427 -15.63 -6.04 -11.38
C ALA A 427 -14.81 -4.74 -11.30
N ILE A 428 -14.20 -4.47 -10.15
CA ILE A 428 -13.25 -3.36 -9.98
C ILE A 428 -12.04 -3.55 -10.90
N ALA A 429 -11.43 -4.74 -10.92
CA ALA A 429 -10.27 -5.04 -11.73
C ALA A 429 -10.53 -4.82 -13.23
N ARG A 430 -11.70 -5.21 -13.74
CA ARG A 430 -12.10 -4.93 -15.13
C ARG A 430 -12.13 -3.43 -15.43
N ARG A 431 -12.80 -2.63 -14.60
CA ARG A 431 -12.85 -1.16 -14.77
C ARG A 431 -11.47 -0.50 -14.66
N VAL A 432 -10.64 -0.98 -13.73
CA VAL A 432 -9.27 -0.51 -13.57
C VAL A 432 -8.43 -0.84 -14.81
N HIS A 433 -8.59 -2.03 -15.38
CA HIS A 433 -7.91 -2.40 -16.62
C HIS A 433 -8.33 -1.51 -17.79
N ASP A 434 -9.62 -1.20 -17.91
CA ASP A 434 -10.13 -0.24 -18.90
C ASP A 434 -9.47 1.14 -18.76
N ALA A 435 -9.35 1.63 -17.53
CA ALA A 435 -8.65 2.88 -17.24
C ALA A 435 -7.16 2.80 -17.64
N MET A 436 -6.46 1.71 -17.29
CA MET A 436 -5.06 1.50 -17.66
C MET A 436 -4.87 1.47 -19.19
N ARG A 437 -5.81 0.90 -19.96
CA ARG A 437 -5.72 0.88 -21.43
C ARG A 437 -5.74 2.27 -22.06
N ARG A 438 -6.26 3.27 -21.35
CA ARG A 438 -6.44 4.65 -21.84
C ARG A 438 -5.27 5.57 -21.49
N VAL A 439 -4.33 5.14 -20.64
CA VAL A 439 -3.18 5.98 -20.31
C VAL A 439 -2.04 5.84 -21.32
N PRO A 440 -1.24 6.90 -21.55
CA PRO A 440 -0.02 6.81 -22.33
C PRO A 440 0.90 5.68 -21.83
N GLY A 441 1.69 5.08 -22.72
CA GLY A 441 2.67 4.06 -22.34
C GLY A 441 2.10 2.68 -21.98
N TYR A 442 0.77 2.49 -21.90
CA TYR A 442 0.17 1.17 -21.66
C TYR A 442 0.57 0.13 -22.71
N ALA A 443 0.68 0.52 -23.99
CA ALA A 443 1.05 -0.38 -25.07
C ALA A 443 2.38 -1.12 -24.79
N SER A 444 3.38 -0.42 -24.24
CA SER A 444 4.68 -1.00 -23.84
C SER A 444 4.57 -1.97 -22.67
N HIS A 445 3.54 -1.81 -21.83
CA HIS A 445 3.29 -2.64 -20.65
C HIS A 445 2.27 -3.76 -20.87
N ARG A 446 1.51 -3.71 -21.97
CA ARG A 446 0.39 -4.62 -22.28
C ARG A 446 0.76 -6.08 -22.12
N ARG A 447 1.95 -6.48 -22.58
CA ARG A 447 2.43 -7.87 -22.53
C ARG A 447 2.54 -8.44 -21.11
N TRP A 448 2.69 -7.57 -20.11
CA TRP A 448 2.81 -7.95 -18.69
C TRP A 448 1.50 -7.78 -17.93
N ILE A 449 0.70 -6.78 -18.29
CA ILE A 449 -0.56 -6.46 -17.60
C ILE A 449 -1.71 -7.34 -18.10
N ALA A 450 -1.98 -7.31 -19.41
CA ALA A 450 -3.20 -7.90 -19.97
C ALA A 450 -3.40 -9.40 -19.67
N PRO A 451 -2.36 -10.26 -19.69
CA PRO A 451 -2.56 -11.68 -19.40
C PRO A 451 -3.04 -11.95 -17.96
N PHE A 452 -2.69 -11.10 -17.00
CA PHE A 452 -3.14 -11.24 -15.61
C PHE A 452 -4.62 -10.91 -15.49
N PHE A 453 -5.08 -9.80 -16.08
CA PHE A 453 -6.50 -9.44 -16.10
C PHE A 453 -7.35 -10.46 -16.87
N ALA A 454 -6.85 -11.03 -17.97
CA ALA A 454 -7.51 -12.14 -18.66
C ALA A 454 -7.58 -13.43 -17.81
N ALA A 455 -6.68 -13.61 -16.84
CA ALA A 455 -6.79 -14.69 -15.86
C ALA A 455 -7.88 -14.39 -14.82
N LEU A 456 -8.02 -13.14 -14.37
CA LEU A 456 -9.10 -12.72 -13.48
C LEU A 456 -10.49 -12.88 -14.13
N GLU A 457 -10.59 -12.58 -15.42
CA GLU A 457 -11.82 -12.77 -16.20
C GLU A 457 -12.26 -14.23 -16.29
N ARG A 458 -11.29 -15.16 -16.33
CA ARG A 458 -11.51 -16.61 -16.26
C ARG A 458 -11.56 -17.12 -14.81
N GLU A 459 -11.74 -16.22 -13.86
CA GLU A 459 -11.90 -16.53 -12.44
C GLU A 459 -10.73 -17.28 -11.81
N ALA A 460 -9.52 -17.13 -12.37
CA ALA A 460 -8.34 -17.80 -11.85
C ALA A 460 -8.03 -17.35 -10.41
N VAL A 461 -7.78 -18.33 -9.55
CA VAL A 461 -7.36 -18.13 -8.15
C VAL A 461 -5.99 -18.75 -7.96
N TRP A 462 -5.17 -18.12 -7.12
CA TRP A 462 -3.85 -18.60 -6.77
C TRP A 462 -3.90 -19.87 -5.93
N ARG A 463 -3.02 -20.82 -6.27
CA ARG A 463 -2.74 -22.01 -5.47
C ARG A 463 -1.53 -21.72 -4.59
N GLU A 464 -1.77 -21.18 -3.41
CA GLU A 464 -0.72 -20.74 -2.47
C GLU A 464 -0.02 -21.91 -1.77
N GLU A 465 -0.60 -23.11 -1.82
CA GLU A 465 -0.02 -24.36 -1.30
C GLU A 465 0.92 -25.08 -2.29
N ALA A 466 0.99 -24.61 -3.54
CA ALA A 466 1.84 -25.19 -4.56
C ALA A 466 3.27 -24.66 -4.46
N ASP A 467 4.24 -25.52 -4.78
CA ASP A 467 5.62 -25.08 -4.93
C ASP A 467 5.73 -24.07 -6.07
N ILE A 468 6.33 -22.92 -5.79
CA ILE A 468 6.48 -21.85 -6.79
C ILE A 468 7.55 -22.18 -7.84
N ARG A 469 8.57 -22.97 -7.51
CA ARG A 469 9.76 -23.18 -8.36
C ARG A 469 9.42 -23.65 -9.78
N PRO A 470 8.53 -24.64 -10.01
CA PRO A 470 8.18 -25.07 -11.36
C PRO A 470 7.60 -23.94 -12.23
N LYS A 471 6.73 -23.08 -11.68
CA LYS A 471 6.17 -21.93 -12.41
C LYS A 471 7.24 -20.91 -12.81
N TRP A 472 8.35 -20.87 -12.09
CA TRP A 472 9.50 -20.02 -12.37
C TRP A 472 10.58 -20.70 -13.22
N GLY A 473 10.33 -21.92 -13.70
CA GLY A 473 11.24 -22.67 -14.56
C GLY A 473 12.44 -23.25 -13.81
N LEU A 474 12.29 -23.51 -12.51
CA LEU A 474 13.28 -24.18 -11.66
C LEU A 474 12.85 -25.63 -11.45
N SER A 475 13.78 -26.57 -11.62
CA SER A 475 13.55 -27.99 -11.34
C SER A 475 13.50 -28.21 -9.83
N VAL A 476 12.54 -29.02 -9.37
CA VAL A 476 12.51 -29.51 -7.99
C VAL A 476 13.28 -30.82 -7.96
N ARG A 477 14.37 -30.90 -7.19
CA ARG A 477 15.00 -32.20 -6.89
C ARG A 477 14.06 -32.97 -5.97
N ASN A 478 13.33 -33.93 -6.53
CA ASN A 478 12.64 -34.93 -5.73
C ASN A 478 13.71 -35.82 -5.10
N GLY A 479 13.75 -35.86 -3.77
CA GLY A 479 14.60 -36.80 -3.06
C GLY A 479 13.97 -38.18 -3.13
N ASP A 480 14.15 -38.88 -4.25
CA ASP A 480 13.81 -40.29 -4.37
C ASP A 480 15.11 -41.11 -4.38
N GLY A 481 15.34 -41.81 -3.28
CA GLY A 481 16.13 -43.03 -3.31
C GLY A 481 15.36 -44.08 -4.11
N GLY A 482 16.04 -44.66 -5.10
CA GLY A 482 15.82 -46.00 -5.66
C GLY A 482 14.38 -46.41 -6.00
N GLY A 483 14.05 -46.37 -7.29
CA GLY A 483 12.83 -47.01 -7.78
C GLY A 483 12.65 -46.87 -9.28
N ASN A 484 13.48 -47.56 -10.06
CA ASN A 484 13.22 -47.79 -11.47
C ASN A 484 11.87 -48.51 -11.63
N THR A 485 10.85 -47.81 -12.14
CA THR A 485 9.79 -48.43 -12.94
C THR A 485 9.41 -47.45 -14.05
N GLY A 486 9.76 -47.81 -15.28
CA GLY A 486 9.26 -47.12 -16.45
C GLY A 486 7.78 -47.45 -16.68
N ALA A 487 7.01 -46.46 -17.10
CA ALA A 487 5.92 -46.64 -18.06
C ALA A 487 5.48 -45.27 -18.59
N ASP A 488 5.28 -45.24 -19.90
CA ASP A 488 4.73 -44.17 -20.72
C ASP A 488 3.47 -43.50 -20.16
N GLY A 489 3.28 -42.23 -20.51
CA GLY A 489 1.95 -41.63 -20.54
C GLY A 489 1.91 -40.11 -20.45
N ASP A 490 1.73 -39.48 -21.61
CA ASP A 490 1.05 -38.19 -21.82
C ASP A 490 1.88 -36.89 -21.76
N ARG A 491 2.46 -36.57 -22.93
CA ARG A 491 2.95 -35.25 -23.30
C ARG A 491 1.80 -34.42 -23.89
N THR A 492 1.18 -33.57 -23.07
CA THR A 492 0.41 -32.42 -23.54
C THR A 492 0.78 -31.14 -22.77
N GLY A 493 2.07 -30.80 -22.81
CA GLY A 493 2.58 -29.49 -22.41
C GLY A 493 2.74 -28.59 -23.63
N SER A 494 1.85 -27.59 -23.80
CA SER A 494 1.93 -26.62 -24.88
C SER A 494 3.26 -25.86 -24.82
N ARG A 495 4.15 -26.14 -25.77
CA ARG A 495 5.34 -25.33 -26.00
C ARG A 495 4.93 -23.98 -26.57
N TRP A 496 5.30 -22.91 -25.88
CA TRP A 496 5.16 -21.55 -26.35
C TRP A 496 6.22 -21.29 -27.44
N HIS A 497 5.79 -21.08 -28.69
CA HIS A 497 6.65 -20.62 -29.78
C HIS A 497 6.46 -19.10 -29.96
N PRO A 498 7.52 -18.30 -30.08
CA PRO A 498 7.40 -16.90 -30.47
C PRO A 498 6.99 -16.79 -31.95
N PRO A 499 6.18 -15.79 -32.34
CA PRO A 499 5.82 -15.60 -33.74
C PRO A 499 7.03 -15.13 -34.55
N SER A 500 7.27 -15.82 -35.67
CA SER A 500 8.24 -15.44 -36.69
C SER A 500 7.85 -14.11 -37.34
N THR A 501 8.80 -13.18 -37.40
CA THR A 501 8.71 -11.95 -38.17
C THR A 501 8.58 -12.27 -39.66
N GLY A 502 7.40 -12.04 -40.24
CA GLY A 502 7.19 -12.07 -41.68
C GLY A 502 7.91 -10.90 -42.36
N ALA A 503 8.72 -11.24 -43.36
CA ALA A 503 9.44 -10.29 -44.20
C ALA A 503 8.47 -9.38 -44.97
N ALA A 504 8.78 -8.08 -44.98
CA ALA A 504 8.11 -7.10 -45.83
C ALA A 504 8.52 -7.32 -47.29
N ALA A 505 7.53 -7.45 -48.17
CA ALA A 505 7.70 -7.40 -49.60
C ALA A 505 7.85 -5.93 -50.05
N SER A 506 8.89 -5.66 -50.84
CA SER A 506 9.08 -4.39 -51.55
C SER A 506 7.99 -4.18 -52.61
N PRO A 507 7.50 -2.95 -52.84
CA PRO A 507 6.73 -2.65 -54.04
C PRO A 507 7.69 -2.25 -55.17
N GLY A 508 7.53 -2.93 -56.31
CA GLY A 508 8.11 -2.51 -57.58
C GLY A 508 7.11 -1.70 -58.39
N ARG A 509 7.66 -0.65 -59.02
CA ARG A 509 7.11 0.25 -60.05
C ARG A 509 6.15 1.34 -59.60
#